data_AF-A0A1C4N9U4-F1
#
_entry.id   AF-A0A1C4N9U4-F1
#
_cell.length_a   1.000
_cell.length_b   1.000
_cell.length_c   1.000
_cell.angle_alpha   90.00
_cell.angle_beta   90.00
_cell.angle_gamma   90.00
#
_symmetry.space_group_name_H-M   'P 1'
#
loop_
_entity.id
_entity.type
_entity.pdbx_description
1 polymer ?
#
loop_
_entity_poly.entity_id
_entity_poly.type
_entity_poly.pdbx_seq_one_letter_code
_entity_poly.pdbx_strand_id
1 'polypeptide(L)'
;MESSPPAARPGGIVGILAFAGIVAALTQTLVVPLIAELPKLFDTSASNASWVITATLLAAAVATPVAGRLGDMYGKRRMLLLSLVPLVLGSVVCALSSSVVPMIAGRGLQGLGMGVVPLGISLLRDVVPAEKLGPSIAIMSASMGVGGALGLPFAAAIAENTSWRVLFWVVAVLALAVGALILALVPGDRPAARSGRFDLPGAVGLGAALICLLLAVSKGADWGWGSATTLTLFAAVVVLLPAWGWWELRLTDPLVDLRVTARPQVLMTNTASILVGFAMYAQSLVVPQLLQLPGATGYGLGQSMLAMGLWMAPAGLMMMAMSPVGAKLSAAKGPKVTLAVGSLLIAAGYGLSVPLIGSDSPWSLLVVTLVCNSGVGFAYGAMPALIMGAVPQSETASANSFNALMRSIGTSFAAAVIGVVLARMTTDFGGFPLPSEDGFRAAMLIGCGVGLAAAVVAALIPVRPATAPLRPAATGPAAVPEATEAKA
;
A
#
# COMPACT_ATOMS: atom_id res chain seq x y z
N MET A 1 11.59 -2.34 43.55
CA MET A 1 10.54 -3.21 42.98
C MET A 1 9.76 -2.34 41.99
N GLU A 2 10.35 -2.07 40.83
CA GLU A 2 9.66 -1.32 39.77
C GLU A 2 8.58 -2.23 39.18
N SER A 3 7.33 -1.85 39.39
CA SER A 3 6.18 -2.51 38.78
C SER A 3 6.33 -2.45 37.27
N SER A 4 6.60 -3.60 36.64
CA SER A 4 6.53 -3.75 35.18
C SER A 4 5.20 -3.16 34.70
N PRO A 5 5.20 -2.23 33.72
CA PRO A 5 3.96 -1.68 33.19
C PRO A 5 3.09 -2.84 32.68
N PRO A 6 1.75 -2.75 32.83
CA PRO A 6 0.86 -3.81 32.40
C PRO A 6 1.12 -4.10 30.92
N ALA A 7 1.60 -5.32 30.63
CA ALA A 7 1.88 -5.74 29.26
C ALA A 7 0.60 -5.58 28.43
N ALA A 8 0.61 -4.64 27.48
CA ALA A 8 -0.55 -4.37 26.67
C ALA A 8 -1.02 -5.67 26.00
N ARG A 9 -2.31 -5.96 26.12
CA ARG A 9 -2.90 -7.17 25.54
C ARG A 9 -2.65 -7.14 24.03
N PRO A 10 -2.14 -8.23 23.40
CA PRO A 10 -1.80 -8.25 21.98
C PRO A 10 -2.92 -7.73 21.06
N GLY A 11 -4.19 -7.98 21.40
CA GLY A 11 -5.33 -7.46 20.64
C GLY A 11 -5.46 -5.93 20.64
N GLY A 12 -5.08 -5.25 21.73
CA GLY A 12 -5.07 -3.79 21.79
C GLY A 12 -4.03 -3.19 20.85
N ILE A 13 -2.83 -3.77 20.79
CA ILE A 13 -1.76 -3.33 19.87
C ILE A 13 -2.21 -3.49 18.41
N VAL A 14 -2.81 -4.64 18.07
CA VAL A 14 -3.33 -4.90 16.72
C VAL A 14 -4.40 -3.87 16.34
N GLY A 15 -5.32 -3.55 17.25
CA GLY A 15 -6.35 -2.53 17.02
C GLY A 15 -5.77 -1.13 16.77
N ILE A 16 -4.77 -0.73 17.54
CA ILE A 16 -4.10 0.59 17.38
C ILE A 16 -3.37 0.67 16.04
N LEU A 17 -2.64 -0.39 15.66
CA LEU A 17 -1.93 -0.40 14.38
C LEU A 17 -2.91 -0.45 13.21
N ALA A 18 -3.97 -1.25 13.31
CA ALA A 18 -5.05 -1.25 12.32
C ALA A 18 -5.69 0.14 12.19
N PHE A 19 -5.94 0.83 13.30
CA PHE A 19 -6.44 2.21 13.28
C PHE A 19 -5.47 3.16 12.56
N ALA A 20 -4.15 3.01 12.78
CA ALA A 20 -3.13 3.75 12.04
C ALA A 20 -3.21 3.49 10.51
N GLY A 21 -3.46 2.23 10.11
CA GLY A 21 -3.66 1.88 8.70
C GLY A 21 -4.95 2.42 8.10
N ILE A 22 -6.06 2.48 8.87
CA ILE A 22 -7.29 3.16 8.46
C ILE A 22 -7.02 4.65 8.20
N VAL A 23 -6.32 5.33 9.11
CA VAL A 23 -5.98 6.76 8.96
C VAL A 23 -5.10 6.99 7.72
N ALA A 24 -4.11 6.13 7.47
CA ALA A 24 -3.29 6.20 6.27
C ALA A 24 -4.11 6.02 4.98
N ALA A 25 -5.01 5.05 4.94
CA ALA A 25 -5.87 4.83 3.78
C ALA A 25 -6.91 5.95 3.58
N LEU A 26 -7.50 6.46 4.67
CA LEU A 26 -8.39 7.63 4.65
C LEU A 26 -7.67 8.83 4.02
N THR A 27 -6.41 9.06 4.41
CA THR A 27 -5.57 10.14 3.88
C THR A 27 -5.38 10.05 2.37
N GLN A 28 -5.29 8.83 1.81
CA GLN A 28 -5.19 8.62 0.37
C GLN A 28 -6.53 8.87 -0.33
N THR A 29 -7.64 8.37 0.21
CA THR A 29 -8.93 8.38 -0.48
C THR A 29 -9.73 9.66 -0.33
N LEU A 30 -9.55 10.43 0.76
CA LEU A 30 -10.33 11.64 1.02
C LEU A 30 -10.15 12.76 -0.03
N VAL A 31 -9.04 12.75 -0.75
CA VAL A 31 -8.75 13.78 -1.76
C VAL A 31 -9.46 13.48 -3.08
N VAL A 32 -9.84 12.21 -3.32
CA VAL A 32 -10.39 11.77 -4.60
C VAL A 32 -11.63 12.59 -5.00
N PRO A 33 -12.61 12.82 -4.11
CA PRO A 33 -13.75 13.67 -4.44
C PRO A 33 -13.37 15.13 -4.69
N LEU A 34 -12.40 15.63 -3.94
CA LEU A 34 -12.03 17.04 -3.94
C LEU A 34 -11.31 17.46 -5.24
N ILE A 35 -10.63 16.55 -5.93
CA ILE A 35 -9.79 16.85 -7.12
C ILE A 35 -10.57 17.61 -8.19
N ALA A 36 -11.82 17.22 -8.45
CA ALA A 36 -12.64 17.85 -9.48
C ALA A 36 -13.01 19.31 -9.13
N GLU A 37 -13.02 19.65 -7.83
CA GLU A 37 -13.36 21.00 -7.35
C GLU A 37 -12.13 21.88 -7.13
N LEU A 38 -10.94 21.29 -6.90
CA LEU A 38 -9.69 22.03 -6.67
C LEU A 38 -9.40 23.13 -7.69
N PRO A 39 -9.61 22.95 -9.02
CA PRO A 39 -9.43 24.03 -9.99
C PRO A 39 -10.25 25.28 -9.68
N LYS A 40 -11.50 25.09 -9.23
CA LYS A 40 -12.41 26.19 -8.86
C LYS A 40 -12.06 26.77 -7.50
N LEU A 41 -11.71 25.93 -6.54
CA LEU A 41 -11.40 26.34 -5.16
C LEU A 41 -10.12 27.19 -5.06
N PHE A 42 -9.14 26.93 -5.92
CA PHE A 42 -7.83 27.59 -5.89
C PHE A 42 -7.51 28.42 -7.12
N ASP A 43 -8.49 28.64 -8.01
CA ASP A 43 -8.31 29.34 -9.28
C ASP A 43 -7.06 28.85 -10.04
N THR A 44 -7.06 27.55 -10.34
CA THR A 44 -5.89 26.87 -10.91
C THR A 44 -6.28 25.89 -12.02
N SER A 45 -5.29 25.42 -12.79
CA SER A 45 -5.53 24.43 -13.84
C SER A 45 -5.75 23.04 -13.27
N ALA A 46 -6.49 22.19 -14.00
CA ALA A 46 -6.65 20.78 -13.64
C ALA A 46 -5.30 20.02 -13.55
N SER A 47 -4.33 20.39 -14.38
CA SER A 47 -2.98 19.82 -14.30
C SER A 47 -2.23 20.24 -13.04
N ASN A 48 -2.40 21.48 -12.56
CA ASN A 48 -1.85 21.90 -11.27
C ASN A 48 -2.57 21.22 -10.10
N ALA A 49 -3.89 21.05 -10.19
CA ALA A 49 -4.66 20.35 -9.17
C ALA A 49 -4.28 18.86 -9.05
N SER A 50 -3.98 18.17 -10.15
CA SER A 50 -3.60 16.75 -10.09
C SER A 50 -2.27 16.49 -9.38
N TRP A 51 -1.40 17.51 -9.26
CA TRP A 51 -0.18 17.42 -8.43
C TRP A 51 -0.45 17.16 -6.95
N VAL A 52 -1.65 17.45 -6.45
CA VAL A 52 -2.07 17.13 -5.07
C VAL A 52 -2.00 15.63 -4.80
N ILE A 53 -2.36 14.78 -5.77
CA ILE A 53 -2.18 13.33 -5.66
C ILE A 53 -0.72 12.96 -5.96
N THR A 54 -0.18 13.46 -7.08
CA THR A 54 1.15 13.07 -7.57
C THR A 54 2.23 13.33 -6.53
N ALA A 55 2.24 14.49 -5.87
CA ALA A 55 3.21 14.81 -4.83
C ALA A 55 3.11 13.87 -3.61
N THR A 56 1.89 13.48 -3.22
CA THR A 56 1.68 12.51 -2.14
C THR A 56 2.28 11.15 -2.49
N LEU A 57 2.02 10.66 -3.71
CA LEU A 57 2.49 9.35 -4.19
C LEU A 57 4.01 9.34 -4.34
N LEU A 58 4.60 10.41 -4.89
CA LEU A 58 6.05 10.58 -5.02
C LEU A 58 6.72 10.58 -3.64
N ALA A 59 6.23 11.39 -2.71
CA ALA A 59 6.77 11.45 -1.36
C ALA A 59 6.64 10.09 -0.64
N ALA A 60 5.49 9.41 -0.78
CA ALA A 60 5.28 8.08 -0.20
C ALA A 60 6.23 7.03 -0.77
N ALA A 61 6.46 7.04 -2.09
CA ALA A 61 7.34 6.07 -2.75
C ALA A 61 8.79 6.18 -2.26
N VAL A 62 9.28 7.38 -1.99
CA VAL A 62 10.63 7.61 -1.46
C VAL A 62 10.69 7.36 0.05
N ALA A 63 9.73 7.89 0.81
CA ALA A 63 9.77 7.83 2.26
C ALA A 63 9.53 6.43 2.83
N THR A 64 8.72 5.60 2.16
CA THR A 64 8.36 4.26 2.65
C THR A 64 9.58 3.33 2.84
N PRO A 65 10.43 3.08 1.82
CA PRO A 65 11.62 2.24 2.00
C PRO A 65 12.62 2.83 3.00
N VAL A 66 12.77 4.16 3.01
CA VAL A 66 13.65 4.87 3.97
C VAL A 66 13.16 4.67 5.41
N ALA A 67 11.86 4.87 5.65
CA ALA A 67 11.24 4.65 6.96
C ALA A 67 11.37 3.19 7.39
N GLY A 68 11.21 2.24 6.46
CA GLY A 68 11.45 0.81 6.70
C GLY A 68 12.86 0.52 7.20
N ARG A 69 13.89 0.99 6.48
CA ARG A 69 15.29 0.79 6.88
C ARG A 69 15.61 1.46 8.21
N LEU A 70 15.16 2.70 8.40
CA LEU A 70 15.33 3.41 9.68
C LEU A 70 14.59 2.68 10.81
N GLY A 71 13.47 2.00 10.53
CA GLY A 71 12.71 1.23 11.51
C GLY A 71 13.47 0.00 11.99
N ASP A 72 14.16 -0.68 11.08
CA ASP A 72 15.04 -1.80 11.43
C ASP A 72 16.30 -1.34 12.20
N MET A 73 16.79 -0.12 11.95
CA MET A 73 18.00 0.44 12.60
C MET A 73 17.74 1.09 13.96
N TYR A 74 16.67 1.86 14.08
CA TYR A 74 16.42 2.75 15.22
C TYR A 74 15.17 2.36 16.03
N GLY A 75 14.44 1.34 15.62
CA GLY A 75 13.21 0.88 16.25
C GLY A 75 11.96 1.21 15.45
N LYS A 76 11.08 0.21 15.31
CA LYS A 76 9.89 0.28 14.48
C LYS A 76 8.82 1.17 15.11
N ARG A 77 8.66 1.16 16.43
CA ARG A 77 7.71 2.05 17.13
C ARG A 77 8.14 3.50 17.02
N ARG A 78 9.42 3.80 17.22
CA ARG A 78 9.97 5.16 17.09
C ARG A 78 9.76 5.70 15.68
N MET A 79 10.09 4.93 14.64
CA MET A 79 9.89 5.38 13.26
C MET A 79 8.42 5.54 12.91
N LEU A 80 7.54 4.66 13.41
CA LEU A 80 6.09 4.78 13.22
C LEU A 80 5.57 6.10 13.82
N LEU A 81 6.02 6.50 15.01
CA LEU A 81 5.68 7.80 15.60
C LEU A 81 6.25 8.98 14.80
N LEU A 82 7.50 8.87 14.32
CA LEU A 82 8.10 9.91 13.47
C LEU A 82 7.38 10.06 12.14
N SER A 83 6.84 8.99 11.55
CA SER A 83 6.03 9.06 10.33
C SER A 83 4.69 9.78 10.54
N LEU A 84 4.14 9.77 11.77
CA LEU A 84 2.90 10.51 12.07
C LEU A 84 3.10 12.03 12.13
N VAL A 85 4.31 12.49 12.45
CA VAL A 85 4.62 13.94 12.53
C VAL A 85 4.39 14.65 11.18
N PRO A 86 5.02 14.26 10.06
CA PRO A 86 4.78 14.91 8.78
C PRO A 86 3.35 14.67 8.27
N LEU A 87 2.70 13.56 8.66
CA LEU A 87 1.29 13.32 8.37
C LEU A 87 0.39 14.38 9.02
N VAL A 88 0.59 14.68 10.30
CA VAL A 88 -0.15 15.72 11.03
C VAL A 88 0.17 17.11 10.47
N LEU A 89 1.45 17.44 10.32
CA LEU A 89 1.87 18.74 9.79
C LEU A 89 1.33 18.98 8.37
N GLY A 90 1.44 17.97 7.51
CA GLY A 90 0.90 18.03 6.15
C GLY A 90 -0.61 18.18 6.12
N SER A 91 -1.32 17.54 7.05
CA SER A 91 -2.76 17.69 7.20
C SER A 91 -3.14 19.12 7.64
N VAL A 92 -2.42 19.68 8.61
CA VAL A 92 -2.62 21.08 9.04
C VAL A 92 -2.33 22.07 7.89
N VAL A 93 -1.24 21.87 7.15
CA VAL A 93 -0.90 22.71 5.99
C VAL A 93 -2.00 22.66 4.93
N CYS A 94 -2.52 21.48 4.60
CA CYS A 94 -3.65 21.34 3.68
C CYS A 94 -4.91 22.02 4.21
N ALA A 95 -5.23 21.86 5.49
CA ALA A 95 -6.42 22.46 6.12
C ALA A 95 -6.38 23.99 6.12
N LEU A 96 -5.18 24.59 6.19
CA LEU A 96 -4.97 26.04 6.18
C LEU A 96 -4.69 26.59 4.77
N SER A 97 -4.54 25.74 3.75
CA SER A 97 -4.15 26.18 2.41
C SER A 97 -5.21 27.08 1.76
N SER A 98 -4.75 28.15 1.12
CA SER A 98 -5.57 29.09 0.34
C SER A 98 -5.21 29.08 -1.15
N SER A 99 -4.23 28.28 -1.54
CA SER A 99 -3.80 28.11 -2.93
C SER A 99 -3.24 26.70 -3.16
N VAL A 100 -3.04 26.35 -4.43
CA VAL A 100 -2.62 25.00 -4.83
C VAL A 100 -1.21 24.63 -4.34
N VAL A 101 -0.29 25.59 -4.23
CA VAL A 101 1.11 25.31 -3.87
C VAL A 101 1.26 24.84 -2.41
N PRO A 102 0.71 25.53 -1.39
CA PRO A 102 0.65 25.01 -0.03
C PRO A 102 -0.11 23.69 0.07
N MET A 103 -1.18 23.50 -0.72
CA MET A 103 -1.90 22.22 -0.77
C MET A 103 -0.97 21.09 -1.23
N ILE A 104 -0.23 21.27 -2.33
CA ILE A 104 0.74 20.30 -2.83
C ILE A 104 1.83 20.02 -1.79
N ALA A 105 2.36 21.05 -1.13
CA ALA A 105 3.37 20.88 -0.08
C ALA A 105 2.84 20.07 1.11
N GLY A 106 1.64 20.38 1.60
CA GLY A 106 0.98 19.63 2.68
C GLY A 106 0.71 18.17 2.30
N ARG A 107 0.34 17.91 1.04
CA ARG A 107 0.17 16.57 0.51
C ARG A 107 1.49 15.80 0.36
N GLY A 108 2.56 16.47 -0.04
CA GLY A 108 3.91 15.91 -0.01
C GLY A 108 4.30 15.48 1.41
N LEU A 109 4.05 16.33 2.42
CA LEU A 109 4.28 15.98 3.83
C LEU A 109 3.44 14.78 4.29
N GLN A 110 2.15 14.69 3.91
CA GLN A 110 1.33 13.51 4.21
C GLN A 110 1.88 12.24 3.56
N GLY A 111 2.43 12.34 2.34
CA GLY A 111 3.11 11.25 1.67
C GLY A 111 4.33 10.72 2.44
N LEU A 112 5.10 11.60 3.09
CA LEU A 112 6.23 11.20 3.94
C LEU A 112 5.79 10.31 5.13
N GLY A 113 4.53 10.43 5.56
CA GLY A 113 3.95 9.61 6.62
C GLY A 113 3.44 8.25 6.18
N MET A 114 3.47 7.90 4.89
CA MET A 114 2.80 6.71 4.38
C MET A 114 3.50 5.38 4.74
N GLY A 115 4.71 5.44 5.31
CA GLY A 115 5.44 4.28 5.83
C GLY A 115 4.80 3.62 7.07
N VAL A 116 3.74 4.21 7.65
CA VAL A 116 3.05 3.72 8.85
C VAL A 116 2.55 2.28 8.70
N VAL A 117 1.97 1.92 7.55
CA VAL A 117 1.43 0.56 7.34
C VAL A 117 2.52 -0.51 7.34
N PRO A 118 3.57 -0.42 6.50
CA PRO A 118 4.60 -1.45 6.52
C PRO A 118 5.38 -1.50 7.83
N LEU A 119 5.63 -0.35 8.49
CA LEU A 119 6.23 -0.30 9.81
C LEU A 119 5.35 -0.97 10.88
N GLY A 120 4.04 -0.74 10.86
CA GLY A 120 3.09 -1.35 11.78
C GLY A 120 3.05 -2.87 11.62
N ILE A 121 3.01 -3.38 10.38
CA ILE A 121 3.11 -4.82 10.11
C ILE A 121 4.41 -5.40 10.66
N SER A 122 5.53 -4.71 10.46
CA SER A 122 6.83 -5.18 10.95
C SER A 122 6.96 -5.10 12.46
N LEU A 123 6.28 -4.16 13.12
CA LEU A 123 6.19 -4.06 14.58
C LEU A 123 5.35 -5.20 15.17
N LEU A 124 4.30 -5.66 14.48
CA LEU A 124 3.52 -6.83 14.92
C LEU A 124 4.40 -8.07 15.08
N ARG A 125 5.40 -8.27 14.21
CA ARG A 125 6.36 -9.39 14.31
C ARG A 125 7.16 -9.36 15.62
N ASP A 126 7.37 -8.18 16.20
CA ASP A 126 8.20 -8.01 17.40
C ASP A 126 7.40 -8.16 18.70
N VAL A 127 6.12 -7.80 18.68
CA VAL A 127 5.28 -7.64 19.88
C VAL A 127 4.13 -8.64 19.99
N VAL A 128 3.80 -9.35 18.91
CA VAL A 128 2.72 -10.34 18.89
C VAL A 128 3.28 -11.77 18.87
N PRO A 129 2.72 -12.72 19.65
CA PRO A 129 3.09 -14.13 19.58
C PRO A 129 2.96 -14.71 18.17
N ALA A 130 3.82 -15.66 17.81
CA ALA A 130 3.90 -16.22 16.45
C ALA A 130 2.55 -16.80 15.98
N GLU A 131 1.76 -17.38 16.88
CA GLU A 131 0.47 -18.01 16.59
C GLU A 131 -0.60 -16.97 16.20
N LYS A 132 -0.45 -15.73 16.69
CA LYS A 132 -1.38 -14.62 16.45
C LYS A 132 -0.88 -13.66 15.37
N LEU A 133 0.35 -13.82 14.89
CA LEU A 133 0.97 -12.92 13.94
C LEU A 133 0.22 -12.89 12.60
N GLY A 134 -0.11 -14.06 12.04
CA GLY A 134 -0.87 -14.15 10.78
C GLY A 134 -2.20 -13.38 10.80
N PRO A 135 -3.12 -13.69 11.75
CA PRO A 135 -4.35 -12.92 11.94
C PRO A 135 -4.14 -11.42 12.18
N SER A 136 -3.08 -11.05 12.90
CA SER A 136 -2.76 -9.65 13.18
C SER A 136 -2.33 -8.88 11.94
N ILE A 137 -1.49 -9.48 11.09
CA ILE A 137 -1.11 -8.93 9.78
C ILE A 137 -2.34 -8.77 8.91
N ALA A 138 -3.23 -9.77 8.90
CA ALA A 138 -4.45 -9.73 8.13
C ALA A 138 -5.36 -8.54 8.56
N ILE A 139 -5.54 -8.31 9.86
CA ILE A 139 -6.32 -7.16 10.37
C ILE A 139 -5.64 -5.83 10.01
N MET A 140 -4.32 -5.75 10.14
CA MET A 140 -3.55 -4.57 9.74
C MET A 140 -3.67 -4.28 8.25
N SER A 141 -3.57 -5.29 7.39
CA SER A 141 -3.74 -5.16 5.94
C SER A 141 -5.19 -4.82 5.54
N ALA A 142 -6.17 -5.39 6.24
CA ALA A 142 -7.60 -5.12 6.04
C ALA A 142 -7.97 -3.66 6.32
N SER A 143 -7.26 -3.01 7.25
CA SER A 143 -7.49 -1.61 7.59
C SER A 143 -7.49 -0.67 6.38
N MET A 144 -6.69 -0.99 5.36
CA MET A 144 -6.63 -0.18 4.15
C MET A 144 -7.94 -0.22 3.36
N GLY A 145 -8.65 -1.35 3.39
CA GLY A 145 -9.94 -1.51 2.72
C GLY A 145 -11.03 -0.73 3.44
N VAL A 146 -11.00 -0.70 4.77
CA VAL A 146 -11.91 0.12 5.59
C VAL A 146 -11.69 1.60 5.34
N GLY A 147 -10.44 2.06 5.37
CA GLY A 147 -10.12 3.48 5.08
C GLY A 147 -10.50 3.87 3.65
N GLY A 148 -10.40 2.94 2.69
CA GLY A 148 -10.92 3.14 1.34
C GLY A 148 -12.44 3.22 1.28
N ALA A 149 -13.13 2.26 1.89
CA ALA A 149 -14.59 2.15 1.92
C ALA A 149 -15.27 3.33 2.61
N LEU A 150 -14.77 3.73 3.77
CA LEU A 150 -15.34 4.81 4.56
C LEU A 150 -14.87 6.17 4.06
N GLY A 151 -13.67 6.24 3.47
CA GLY A 151 -13.07 7.51 3.10
C GLY A 151 -13.79 8.25 1.98
N LEU A 152 -14.26 7.55 0.94
CA LEU A 152 -14.99 8.18 -0.15
C LEU A 152 -16.35 8.76 0.27
N PRO A 153 -17.27 8.00 0.91
CA PRO A 153 -18.54 8.54 1.41
C PRO A 153 -18.33 9.65 2.44
N PHE A 154 -17.38 9.46 3.36
CA PHE A 154 -17.05 10.48 4.36
C PHE A 154 -16.57 11.78 3.71
N ALA A 155 -15.70 11.66 2.71
CA ALA A 155 -15.16 12.81 2.00
C ALA A 155 -16.22 13.53 1.16
N ALA A 156 -17.07 12.79 0.44
CA ALA A 156 -18.19 13.35 -0.31
C ALA A 156 -19.19 14.06 0.62
N ALA A 157 -19.59 13.43 1.72
CA ALA A 157 -20.53 14.02 2.68
C ALA A 157 -20.01 15.34 3.27
N ILE A 158 -18.73 15.40 3.64
CA ILE A 158 -18.14 16.64 4.17
C ILE A 158 -17.97 17.69 3.07
N ALA A 159 -17.56 17.31 1.86
CA ALA A 159 -17.40 18.25 0.75
C ALA A 159 -18.75 18.90 0.35
N GLU A 160 -19.83 18.13 0.37
CA GLU A 160 -21.18 18.61 -0.01
C GLU A 160 -21.85 19.45 1.09
N ASN A 161 -21.62 19.12 2.38
CA ASN A 161 -22.38 19.70 3.50
C ASN A 161 -21.57 20.66 4.38
N THR A 162 -20.25 20.74 4.22
CA THR A 162 -19.35 21.50 5.10
C THR A 162 -18.12 21.98 4.33
N SER A 163 -17.23 22.73 4.99
CA SER A 163 -15.94 23.09 4.39
C SER A 163 -15.06 21.84 4.16
N TRP A 164 -14.53 21.70 2.95
CA TRP A 164 -13.52 20.69 2.59
C TRP A 164 -12.30 20.68 3.52
N ARG A 165 -12.01 21.79 4.21
CA ARG A 165 -10.92 21.90 5.19
C ARG A 165 -11.06 20.92 6.36
N VAL A 166 -12.29 20.56 6.71
CA VAL A 166 -12.59 19.62 7.82
C VAL A 166 -11.99 18.24 7.55
N LEU A 167 -11.91 17.80 6.30
CA LEU A 167 -11.29 16.53 5.92
C LEU A 167 -9.87 16.40 6.46
N PHE A 168 -9.09 17.46 6.30
CA PHE A 168 -7.70 17.50 6.71
C PHE A 168 -7.54 17.66 8.22
N TRP A 169 -8.41 18.44 8.87
CA TRP A 169 -8.45 18.52 10.34
C TRP A 169 -8.76 17.16 10.98
N VAL A 170 -9.71 16.40 10.42
CA VAL A 170 -10.04 15.07 10.90
C VAL A 170 -8.84 14.14 10.80
N VAL A 171 -8.12 14.11 9.67
CA VAL A 171 -6.89 13.31 9.56
C VAL A 171 -5.84 13.73 10.58
N ALA A 172 -5.63 15.03 10.79
CA ALA A 172 -4.68 15.52 11.78
C ALA A 172 -5.03 15.02 13.20
N VAL A 173 -6.30 15.12 13.60
CA VAL A 173 -6.78 14.67 14.91
C VAL A 173 -6.65 13.16 15.06
N LEU A 174 -7.06 12.39 14.04
CA LEU A 174 -6.95 10.93 14.10
C LEU A 174 -5.49 10.46 14.14
N ALA A 175 -4.59 11.11 13.39
CA ALA A 175 -3.16 10.80 13.41
C ALA A 175 -2.53 11.14 14.79
N LEU A 176 -2.93 12.24 15.43
CA LEU A 176 -2.53 12.56 16.80
C LEU A 176 -3.05 11.53 17.80
N ALA A 177 -4.32 11.11 17.66
CA ALA A 177 -4.91 10.08 18.51
C ALA A 177 -4.18 8.74 18.38
N VAL A 178 -3.87 8.32 17.15
CA VAL A 178 -3.03 7.15 16.86
C VAL A 178 -1.67 7.29 17.56
N GLY A 179 -0.99 8.44 17.41
CA GLY A 179 0.30 8.70 18.05
C GLY A 179 0.25 8.61 19.58
N ALA A 180 -0.78 9.20 20.20
CA ALA A 180 -1.00 9.13 21.63
C ALA A 180 -1.24 7.69 22.11
N LEU A 181 -2.04 6.91 21.37
CA LEU A 181 -2.30 5.50 21.68
C LEU A 181 -1.04 4.64 21.56
N ILE A 182 -0.19 4.89 20.54
CA ILE A 182 1.10 4.19 20.39
C ILE A 182 2.05 4.54 21.54
N LEU A 183 2.08 5.81 21.96
CA LEU A 183 2.89 6.26 23.09
C LEU A 183 2.44 5.61 24.41
N ALA A 184 1.13 5.50 24.63
CA ALA A 184 0.58 4.98 25.87
C ALA A 184 0.59 3.44 25.97
N LEU A 185 0.29 2.73 24.87
CA LEU A 185 -0.06 1.31 24.92
C LEU A 185 0.88 0.39 24.15
N VAL A 186 1.73 0.90 23.26
CA VAL A 186 2.67 0.05 22.52
C VAL A 186 4.00 0.02 23.26
N PRO A 187 4.56 -1.18 23.57
CA PRO A 187 5.84 -1.30 24.27
C PRO A 187 6.97 -0.57 23.54
N GLY A 188 7.91 0.01 24.29
CA GLY A 188 9.10 0.66 23.74
C GLY A 188 9.94 -0.27 22.87
N ASP A 189 10.66 0.31 21.91
CA ASP A 189 11.60 -0.46 21.08
C ASP A 189 12.67 -1.11 21.96
N ARG A 190 12.97 -2.38 21.69
CA ARG A 190 14.14 -3.03 22.29
C ARG A 190 15.40 -2.39 21.72
N PRO A 191 16.53 -2.36 22.45
CA PRO A 191 17.79 -1.87 21.91
C PRO A 191 18.08 -2.60 20.60
N ALA A 192 18.04 -1.87 19.48
CA ALA A 192 18.43 -2.44 18.21
C ALA A 192 19.90 -2.87 18.34
N ALA A 193 20.22 -4.11 17.98
CA ALA A 193 21.60 -4.50 17.76
C ALA A 193 22.10 -3.57 16.64
N ARG A 194 22.94 -2.58 16.99
CA ARG A 194 23.47 -1.52 16.10
C ARG A 194 23.68 -2.06 14.69
N SER A 195 22.74 -1.82 13.77
CA SER A 195 22.78 -2.35 12.43
C SER A 195 23.25 -1.27 11.46
N GLY A 196 24.57 -1.19 11.28
CA GLY A 196 25.16 -0.53 10.13
C GLY A 196 25.07 1.00 10.07
N ARG A 197 25.65 1.56 9.01
CA ARG A 197 25.52 2.99 8.66
C ARG A 197 24.32 3.17 7.73
N PHE A 198 23.63 4.31 7.81
CA PHE A 198 22.53 4.61 6.91
C PHE A 198 23.05 4.91 5.49
N ASP A 199 22.54 4.20 4.49
CA ASP A 199 22.88 4.41 3.09
C ASP A 199 22.11 5.60 2.49
N LEU A 200 22.63 6.80 2.75
CA LEU A 200 22.08 8.03 2.18
C LEU A 200 22.21 8.07 0.64
N PRO A 201 23.35 7.70 0.02
CA PRO A 201 23.44 7.63 -1.44
C PRO A 201 22.43 6.67 -2.07
N GLY A 202 22.21 5.48 -1.49
CA GLY A 202 21.19 4.54 -1.95
C GLY A 202 19.78 5.10 -1.82
N ALA A 203 19.46 5.76 -0.70
CA ALA A 203 18.18 6.46 -0.52
C ALA A 203 17.94 7.55 -1.57
N VAL A 204 18.96 8.37 -1.87
CA VAL A 204 18.87 9.42 -2.89
C VAL A 204 18.76 8.81 -4.29
N GLY A 205 19.54 7.77 -4.59
CA GLY A 205 19.52 7.07 -5.88
C GLY A 205 18.17 6.41 -6.18
N LEU A 206 17.64 5.64 -5.22
CA LEU A 206 16.31 5.05 -5.32
C LEU A 206 15.24 6.14 -5.41
N GLY A 207 15.35 7.18 -4.59
CA GLY A 207 14.41 8.30 -4.58
C GLY A 207 14.35 9.00 -5.94
N ALA A 208 15.50 9.34 -6.52
CA ALA A 208 15.60 9.95 -7.84
C ALA A 208 14.99 9.04 -8.93
N ALA A 209 15.32 7.75 -8.92
CA ALA A 209 14.79 6.79 -9.89
C ALA A 209 13.27 6.65 -9.80
N LEU A 210 12.73 6.53 -8.59
CA LEU A 210 11.28 6.44 -8.35
C LEU A 210 10.58 7.74 -8.72
N ILE A 211 11.16 8.90 -8.41
CA ILE A 211 10.60 10.19 -8.84
C ILE A 211 10.54 10.24 -10.36
N CYS A 212 11.63 9.93 -11.08
CA CYS A 212 11.62 9.93 -12.54
C CYS A 212 10.55 8.98 -13.10
N LEU A 213 10.47 7.76 -12.59
CA LEU A 213 9.50 6.75 -13.06
C LEU A 213 8.07 7.18 -12.81
N LEU A 214 7.74 7.51 -11.56
CA LEU A 214 6.38 7.84 -11.16
C LEU A 214 5.91 9.14 -11.78
N LEU A 215 6.80 10.11 -11.96
CA LEU A 215 6.47 11.39 -12.55
C LEU A 215 6.26 11.26 -14.07
N ALA A 216 7.11 10.49 -14.78
CA ALA A 216 6.90 10.16 -16.20
C ALA A 216 5.55 9.46 -16.43
N VAL A 217 5.20 8.52 -15.56
CA VAL A 217 3.94 7.78 -15.64
C VAL A 217 2.74 8.64 -15.26
N SER A 218 2.83 9.41 -14.17
CA SER A 218 1.71 10.20 -13.65
C SER A 218 1.40 11.43 -14.51
N LYS A 219 2.42 12.03 -15.14
CA LYS A 219 2.29 13.25 -15.94
C LYS A 219 2.47 13.02 -17.44
N GLY A 220 2.73 11.80 -17.87
CA GLY A 220 2.91 11.47 -19.30
C GLY A 220 1.69 11.80 -20.15
N ALA A 221 0.47 11.66 -19.61
CA ALA A 221 -0.75 12.06 -20.31
C ALA A 221 -0.87 13.60 -20.45
N ASP A 222 -0.55 14.35 -19.39
CA ASP A 222 -0.59 15.82 -19.37
C ASP A 222 0.51 16.44 -20.25
N TRP A 223 1.72 15.90 -20.18
CA TRP A 223 2.92 16.43 -20.84
C TRP A 223 3.16 15.84 -22.23
N GLY A 224 2.37 14.84 -22.61
CA GLY A 224 2.58 14.04 -23.80
C GLY A 224 3.63 12.95 -23.61
N TRP A 225 3.29 11.73 -24.01
CA TRP A 225 4.16 10.56 -23.90
C TRP A 225 5.42 10.64 -24.77
N GLY A 226 5.33 11.34 -25.91
CA GLY A 226 6.46 11.57 -26.82
C GLY A 226 7.24 12.85 -26.53
N SER A 227 6.89 13.62 -25.49
CA SER A 227 7.62 14.85 -25.19
C SER A 227 9.03 14.56 -24.69
N ALA A 228 9.95 15.48 -24.97
CA ALA A 228 11.33 15.37 -24.51
C ALA A 228 11.42 15.19 -22.99
N THR A 229 10.54 15.85 -22.21
CA THR A 229 10.49 15.71 -20.75
C THR A 229 10.14 14.29 -20.32
N THR A 230 9.05 13.71 -20.84
CA THR A 230 8.62 12.35 -20.48
C THR A 230 9.67 11.32 -20.90
N LEU A 231 10.21 11.43 -22.12
CA LEU A 231 11.25 10.53 -22.63
C LEU A 231 12.56 10.64 -21.83
N THR A 232 12.97 11.84 -21.43
CA THR A 232 14.17 12.05 -20.59
C THR A 232 14.00 11.41 -19.22
N LEU A 233 12.81 11.50 -18.62
CA LEU A 233 12.54 10.84 -17.34
C LEU A 233 12.59 9.31 -17.47
N PHE A 234 12.00 8.73 -18.53
CA PHE A 234 12.14 7.29 -18.78
C PHE A 234 13.59 6.87 -19.05
N ALA A 235 14.33 7.65 -19.83
CA ALA A 235 15.76 7.41 -20.05
C ALA A 235 16.55 7.47 -18.74
N ALA A 236 16.24 8.44 -17.87
CA ALA A 236 16.85 8.56 -16.55
C ALA A 236 16.57 7.32 -15.68
N VAL A 237 15.35 6.75 -15.72
CA VAL A 237 15.03 5.50 -15.00
C VAL A 237 15.88 4.33 -15.50
N VAL A 238 16.04 4.19 -16.82
CA VAL A 238 16.85 3.13 -17.45
C VAL A 238 18.31 3.20 -17.02
N VAL A 239 18.81 4.39 -16.66
CA VAL A 239 20.19 4.57 -16.16
C VAL A 239 20.27 4.47 -14.63
N LEU A 240 19.38 5.15 -13.92
CA LEU A 240 19.41 5.30 -12.46
C LEU A 240 19.12 3.98 -11.74
N LEU A 241 18.15 3.18 -12.19
CA LEU A 241 17.82 1.90 -11.51
C LEU A 241 18.97 0.89 -11.60
N PRO A 242 19.60 0.64 -12.76
CA PRO A 242 20.77 -0.22 -12.83
C PRO A 242 21.98 0.32 -12.06
N ALA A 243 22.23 1.64 -12.14
CA ALA A 243 23.33 2.27 -11.39
C ALA A 243 23.13 2.14 -9.87
N TRP A 244 21.91 2.40 -9.39
CA TRP A 244 21.52 2.19 -8.00
C TRP A 244 21.63 0.72 -7.61
N GLY A 245 21.16 -0.20 -8.45
CA GLY A 245 21.27 -1.64 -8.19
C GLY A 245 22.71 -2.11 -8.07
N TRP A 246 23.60 -1.63 -8.93
CA TRP A 246 25.03 -1.88 -8.85
C TRP A 246 25.68 -1.32 -7.58
N TRP A 247 25.25 -0.13 -7.14
CA TRP A 247 25.70 0.51 -5.91
C TRP A 247 25.30 -0.30 -4.67
N GLU A 248 24.00 -0.64 -4.53
CA GLU A 248 23.46 -1.39 -3.40
C GLU A 248 24.07 -2.80 -3.27
N LEU A 249 24.37 -3.46 -4.40
CA LEU A 249 25.00 -4.79 -4.38
C LEU A 249 26.44 -4.80 -3.83
N ARG A 250 27.10 -3.64 -3.80
CA ARG A 250 28.47 -3.46 -3.29
C ARG A 250 28.52 -3.06 -1.82
N LEU A 251 27.43 -2.50 -1.29
CA LEU A 251 27.36 -2.06 0.10
C LEU A 251 27.12 -3.22 1.05
N THR A 252 27.67 -3.08 2.26
CA THR A 252 27.50 -4.02 3.37
C THR A 252 26.19 -3.79 4.11
N ASP A 253 25.76 -2.53 4.21
CA ASP A 253 24.54 -2.08 4.88
C ASP A 253 23.62 -1.32 3.90
N PRO A 254 23.12 -1.99 2.84
CA PRO A 254 22.27 -1.38 1.83
C PRO A 254 20.96 -0.83 2.40
N LEU A 255 20.35 0.15 1.73
CA LEU A 255 18.99 0.61 2.07
C LEU A 255 17.99 -0.54 1.91
N VAL A 256 18.12 -1.23 0.77
CA VAL A 256 17.35 -2.42 0.40
C VAL A 256 18.35 -3.51 0.04
N ASP A 257 18.42 -4.57 0.83
CA ASP A 257 19.27 -5.71 0.49
C ASP A 257 18.73 -6.41 -0.76
N LEU A 258 19.36 -6.13 -1.91
CA LEU A 258 18.98 -6.70 -3.19
C LEU A 258 19.24 -8.21 -3.28
N ARG A 259 20.16 -8.75 -2.47
CA ARG A 259 20.45 -10.19 -2.41
C ARG A 259 19.34 -10.92 -1.69
N VAL A 260 18.81 -10.34 -0.62
CA VAL A 260 17.62 -10.84 0.09
C VAL A 260 16.38 -10.67 -0.78
N THR A 261 16.24 -9.52 -1.45
CA THR A 261 15.15 -9.25 -2.38
C THR A 261 15.14 -10.21 -3.57
N ALA A 262 16.31 -10.62 -4.07
CA ALA A 262 16.46 -11.58 -5.16
C ALA A 262 16.21 -13.03 -4.76
N ARG A 263 16.01 -13.34 -3.46
CA ARG A 263 15.63 -14.69 -3.05
C ARG A 263 14.32 -15.07 -3.74
N PRO A 264 14.21 -16.27 -4.33
CA PRO A 264 13.06 -16.65 -5.14
C PRO A 264 11.69 -16.42 -4.49
N GLN A 265 11.56 -16.68 -3.18
CA GLN A 265 10.32 -16.42 -2.44
C GLN A 265 9.99 -14.92 -2.35
N VAL A 266 10.98 -14.07 -2.05
CA VAL A 266 10.80 -12.62 -1.92
C VAL A 266 10.54 -11.99 -3.29
N LEU A 267 11.33 -12.37 -4.30
CA LEU A 267 11.20 -11.89 -5.67
C LEU A 267 9.81 -12.21 -6.24
N MET A 268 9.37 -13.46 -6.17
CA MET A 268 8.05 -13.86 -6.69
C MET A 268 6.89 -13.21 -5.92
N THR A 269 7.04 -13.02 -4.60
CA THR A 269 6.03 -12.29 -3.80
C THR A 269 5.96 -10.82 -4.21
N ASN A 270 7.09 -10.17 -4.45
CA ASN A 270 7.16 -8.80 -4.95
C ASN A 270 6.58 -8.66 -6.36
N THR A 271 6.87 -9.59 -7.26
CA THR A 271 6.25 -9.65 -8.60
C THR A 271 4.73 -9.79 -8.49
N ALA A 272 4.24 -10.71 -7.65
CA ALA A 272 2.81 -10.82 -7.37
C ALA A 272 2.23 -9.53 -6.78
N SER A 273 2.99 -8.79 -5.97
CA SER A 273 2.56 -7.51 -5.38
C SER A 273 2.38 -6.41 -6.42
N ILE A 274 3.24 -6.37 -7.45
CA ILE A 274 3.08 -5.47 -8.60
C ILE A 274 1.76 -5.80 -9.31
N LEU A 275 1.51 -7.07 -9.62
CA LEU A 275 0.32 -7.51 -10.36
C LEU A 275 -0.97 -7.30 -9.56
N VAL A 276 -0.97 -7.63 -8.26
CA VAL A 276 -2.12 -7.37 -7.37
C VAL A 276 -2.34 -5.86 -7.21
N GLY A 277 -1.29 -5.06 -7.08
CA GLY A 277 -1.39 -3.59 -7.04
C GLY A 277 -1.99 -3.01 -8.31
N PHE A 278 -1.54 -3.50 -9.46
CA PHE A 278 -2.10 -3.13 -10.77
C PHE A 278 -3.59 -3.47 -10.84
N ALA A 279 -3.95 -4.72 -10.53
CA ALA A 279 -5.33 -5.18 -10.61
C ALA A 279 -6.24 -4.46 -9.61
N MET A 280 -5.77 -4.12 -8.40
CA MET A 280 -6.59 -3.31 -7.50
C MET A 280 -6.85 -1.91 -8.08
N TYR A 281 -5.81 -1.26 -8.61
CA TYR A 281 -5.91 0.13 -9.04
C TYR A 281 -6.66 0.30 -10.36
N ALA A 282 -6.52 -0.64 -11.30
CA ALA A 282 -7.26 -0.63 -12.56
C ALA A 282 -8.78 -0.58 -12.34
N GLN A 283 -9.31 -1.34 -11.38
CA GLN A 283 -10.72 -1.31 -11.02
C GLN A 283 -11.11 0.04 -10.42
N SER A 284 -10.25 0.60 -9.57
CA SER A 284 -10.46 1.90 -8.95
C SER A 284 -10.49 3.06 -9.94
N LEU A 285 -10.00 2.87 -11.17
CA LEU A 285 -10.11 3.85 -12.26
C LEU A 285 -11.37 3.66 -13.10
N VAL A 286 -11.74 2.41 -13.38
CA VAL A 286 -12.85 2.06 -14.28
C VAL A 286 -14.22 2.23 -13.62
N VAL A 287 -14.41 1.65 -12.43
CA VAL A 287 -15.73 1.56 -11.79
C VAL A 287 -16.33 2.92 -11.44
N PRO A 288 -15.59 3.88 -10.84
CA PRO A 288 -16.14 5.20 -10.57
C PRO A 288 -16.60 5.95 -11.82
N GLN A 289 -15.93 5.73 -12.97
CA GLN A 289 -16.29 6.35 -14.23
C GLN A 289 -17.59 5.76 -14.79
N LEU A 290 -17.72 4.43 -14.82
CA LEU A 290 -18.97 3.77 -15.25
C LEU A 290 -20.17 4.17 -14.38
N LEU A 291 -19.98 4.29 -13.06
CA LEU A 291 -21.05 4.73 -12.16
C LEU A 291 -21.49 6.17 -12.45
N GLN A 292 -20.57 7.09 -12.70
CA GLN A 292 -20.86 8.52 -12.83
C GLN A 292 -21.16 8.99 -14.26
N LEU A 293 -20.75 8.23 -15.28
CA LEU A 293 -21.01 8.60 -16.67
C LEU A 293 -22.52 8.73 -16.94
N PRO A 294 -22.98 9.73 -17.71
CA PRO A 294 -24.41 9.96 -17.93
C PRO A 294 -25.10 8.73 -18.52
N GLY A 295 -26.32 8.42 -18.05
CA GLY A 295 -27.12 7.31 -18.59
C GLY A 295 -27.40 7.42 -20.09
N ALA A 296 -27.43 8.66 -20.61
CA ALA A 296 -27.57 8.93 -22.04
C ALA A 296 -26.44 8.34 -22.91
N THR A 297 -25.31 7.95 -22.31
CA THR A 297 -24.23 7.23 -23.03
C THR A 297 -24.60 5.79 -23.39
N GLY A 298 -25.67 5.23 -22.81
CA GLY A 298 -26.15 3.87 -23.05
C GLY A 298 -25.50 2.78 -22.17
N TYR A 299 -24.38 3.09 -21.50
CA TYR A 299 -23.69 2.18 -20.59
C TYR A 299 -23.27 2.83 -19.26
N GLY A 300 -23.26 4.16 -19.18
CA GLY A 300 -23.09 4.90 -17.94
C GLY A 300 -24.32 4.78 -17.03
N LEU A 301 -24.14 4.90 -15.72
CA LEU A 301 -25.22 4.70 -14.74
C LEU A 301 -25.75 6.00 -14.11
N GLY A 302 -25.19 7.16 -14.50
CA GLY A 302 -25.65 8.49 -14.10
C GLY A 302 -25.70 8.75 -12.59
N GLN A 303 -24.90 8.01 -11.80
CA GLN A 303 -24.89 8.12 -10.35
C GLN A 303 -24.19 9.42 -9.92
N SER A 304 -24.69 10.04 -8.84
CA SER A 304 -23.99 11.14 -8.20
C SER A 304 -22.68 10.67 -7.56
N MET A 305 -21.80 11.61 -7.21
CA MET A 305 -20.55 11.32 -6.49
C MET A 305 -20.81 10.60 -5.15
N LEU A 306 -21.80 11.06 -4.38
CA LEU A 306 -22.21 10.41 -3.14
C LEU A 306 -22.71 8.97 -3.38
N ALA A 307 -23.57 8.77 -4.39
CA ALA A 307 -24.10 7.45 -4.71
C ALA A 307 -22.98 6.50 -5.18
N MET A 308 -22.05 6.97 -6.01
CA MET A 308 -20.86 6.21 -6.41
C MET A 308 -20.04 5.78 -5.18
N GLY A 309 -19.80 6.69 -4.23
CA GLY A 309 -19.12 6.38 -2.97
C GLY A 309 -19.85 5.30 -2.16
N LEU A 310 -21.17 5.40 -2.04
CA LEU A 310 -22.01 4.41 -1.33
C LEU A 310 -22.00 3.04 -2.01
N TRP A 311 -21.98 2.99 -3.35
CA TRP A 311 -21.87 1.73 -4.09
C TRP A 311 -20.49 1.08 -3.94
N MET A 312 -19.43 1.86 -3.79
CA MET A 312 -18.08 1.34 -3.62
C MET A 312 -17.74 0.97 -2.17
N ALA A 313 -18.39 1.59 -1.19
CA ALA A 313 -18.10 1.37 0.23
C ALA A 313 -18.20 -0.11 0.67
N PRO A 314 -19.21 -0.91 0.26
CA PRO A 314 -19.27 -2.32 0.62
C PRO A 314 -18.05 -3.13 0.17
N ALA A 315 -17.40 -2.74 -0.92
CA ALA A 315 -16.24 -3.46 -1.45
C ALA A 315 -15.04 -3.40 -0.48
N GLY A 316 -14.74 -2.24 0.10
CA GLY A 316 -13.66 -2.15 1.09
C GLY A 316 -14.02 -2.78 2.45
N LEU A 317 -15.32 -2.81 2.81
CA LEU A 317 -15.81 -3.59 3.97
C LEU A 317 -15.67 -5.10 3.73
N MET A 318 -15.93 -5.57 2.51
CA MET A 318 -15.75 -6.96 2.12
C MET A 318 -14.28 -7.37 2.21
N MET A 319 -13.35 -6.49 1.83
CA MET A 319 -11.91 -6.71 2.02
C MET A 319 -11.58 -6.98 3.49
N MET A 320 -12.20 -6.25 4.42
CA MET A 320 -12.04 -6.47 5.86
C MET A 320 -12.68 -7.77 6.33
N ALA A 321 -13.92 -8.04 5.90
CA ALA A 321 -14.66 -9.26 6.28
C ALA A 321 -13.93 -10.53 5.84
N MET A 322 -13.30 -10.49 4.67
CA MET A 322 -12.59 -11.62 4.09
C MET A 322 -11.15 -11.78 4.61
N SER A 323 -10.56 -10.77 5.22
CA SER A 323 -9.19 -10.84 5.72
C SER A 323 -8.96 -11.90 6.83
N PRO A 324 -9.82 -12.05 7.86
CA PRO A 324 -9.73 -13.16 8.81
C PRO A 324 -9.87 -14.54 8.15
N VAL A 325 -10.68 -14.65 7.09
CA VAL A 325 -10.82 -15.89 6.31
C VAL A 325 -9.51 -16.20 5.58
N GLY A 326 -8.89 -15.19 4.97
CA GLY A 326 -7.55 -15.30 4.38
C GLY A 326 -6.47 -15.67 5.41
N ALA A 327 -6.56 -15.18 6.64
CA ALA A 327 -5.66 -15.57 7.74
C ALA A 327 -5.83 -17.04 8.13
N LYS A 328 -7.08 -17.51 8.25
CA LYS A 328 -7.38 -18.93 8.52
C LYS A 328 -6.87 -19.83 7.39
N LEU A 329 -7.07 -19.42 6.13
CA LEU A 329 -6.54 -20.14 4.98
C LEU A 329 -5.01 -20.18 4.98
N SER A 330 -4.36 -19.06 5.34
CA SER A 330 -2.90 -18.97 5.45
C SER A 330 -2.35 -19.88 6.54
N ALA A 331 -3.06 -20.00 7.67
CA ALA A 331 -2.70 -20.91 8.75
C ALA A 331 -2.88 -22.39 8.35
N ALA A 332 -3.96 -22.70 7.61
CA ALA A 332 -4.29 -24.08 7.24
C ALA A 332 -3.50 -24.62 6.05
N LYS A 333 -3.27 -23.80 5.00
CA LYS A 333 -2.67 -24.21 3.71
C LYS A 333 -1.43 -23.39 3.33
N GLY A 334 -1.00 -22.47 4.18
CA GLY A 334 0.14 -21.59 3.92
C GLY A 334 -0.25 -20.32 3.16
N PRO A 335 0.49 -19.20 3.36
CA PRO A 335 0.18 -17.91 2.75
C PRO A 335 0.34 -17.90 1.22
N LYS A 336 1.12 -18.84 0.66
CA LYS A 336 1.20 -19.07 -0.80
C LYS A 336 -0.16 -19.38 -1.40
N VAL A 337 -0.89 -20.33 -0.79
CA VAL A 337 -2.21 -20.75 -1.28
C VAL A 337 -3.21 -19.61 -1.13
N THR A 338 -3.15 -18.87 -0.02
CA THR A 338 -3.98 -17.68 0.20
C THR A 338 -3.76 -16.62 -0.87
N LEU A 339 -2.50 -16.34 -1.25
CA LEU A 339 -2.21 -15.38 -2.31
C LEU A 339 -2.73 -15.86 -3.67
N ALA A 340 -2.54 -17.14 -4.02
CA ALA A 340 -3.06 -17.69 -5.27
C ALA A 340 -4.60 -17.63 -5.34
N VAL A 341 -5.29 -18.00 -4.26
CA VAL A 341 -6.75 -17.90 -4.16
C VAL A 341 -7.20 -16.43 -4.23
N GLY A 342 -6.52 -15.52 -3.55
CA GLY A 342 -6.81 -14.09 -3.62
C GLY A 342 -6.68 -13.53 -5.04
N SER A 343 -5.60 -13.88 -5.74
CA SER A 343 -5.40 -13.49 -7.14
C SER A 343 -6.45 -14.09 -8.10
N LEU A 344 -6.86 -15.35 -7.88
CA LEU A 344 -7.95 -15.96 -8.64
C LEU A 344 -9.30 -15.28 -8.39
N LEU A 345 -9.59 -14.86 -7.15
CA LEU A 345 -10.79 -14.09 -6.83
C LEU A 345 -10.76 -12.71 -7.51
N ILE A 346 -9.61 -12.04 -7.56
CA ILE A 346 -9.45 -10.80 -8.32
C ILE A 346 -9.76 -11.05 -9.81
N ALA A 347 -9.14 -12.08 -10.41
CA ALA A 347 -9.40 -12.44 -11.80
C ALA A 347 -10.88 -12.79 -12.05
N ALA A 348 -11.52 -13.52 -11.14
CA ALA A 348 -12.93 -13.88 -11.23
C ALA A 348 -13.84 -12.64 -11.16
N GLY A 349 -13.57 -11.69 -10.25
CA GLY A 349 -14.34 -10.45 -10.16
C GLY A 349 -14.25 -9.64 -11.45
N TYR A 350 -13.06 -9.53 -12.03
CA TYR A 350 -12.88 -8.91 -13.35
C TYR A 350 -13.55 -9.70 -14.48
N GLY A 351 -13.47 -11.03 -14.47
CA GLY A 351 -14.15 -11.88 -15.45
C GLY A 351 -15.68 -11.73 -15.38
N LEU A 352 -16.23 -11.59 -14.17
CA LEU A 352 -17.65 -11.32 -13.95
C LEU A 352 -18.10 -9.99 -14.53
N SER A 353 -17.21 -9.01 -14.72
CA SER A 353 -17.60 -7.74 -15.32
C SER A 353 -17.94 -7.87 -16.80
N VAL A 354 -17.46 -8.90 -17.50
CA VAL A 354 -17.73 -9.09 -18.94
C VAL A 354 -19.23 -9.26 -19.24
N PRO A 355 -19.97 -10.17 -18.59
CA PRO A 355 -21.42 -10.27 -18.76
C PRO A 355 -22.22 -9.18 -18.04
N LEU A 356 -21.61 -8.47 -17.08
CA LEU A 356 -22.30 -7.54 -16.19
C LEU A 356 -22.20 -6.07 -16.62
N ILE A 357 -21.18 -5.69 -17.41
CA ILE A 357 -21.10 -4.36 -18.01
C ILE A 357 -22.13 -4.27 -19.14
N GLY A 358 -23.01 -3.27 -19.05
CA GLY A 358 -24.18 -3.11 -19.93
C GLY A 358 -25.51 -3.49 -19.26
N SER A 359 -25.48 -3.96 -18.00
CA SER A 359 -26.71 -3.95 -17.20
C SER A 359 -27.05 -2.51 -16.82
N ASP A 360 -28.29 -2.06 -17.02
CA ASP A 360 -28.78 -0.72 -16.64
C ASP A 360 -28.84 -0.50 -15.10
N SER A 361 -28.07 -1.23 -14.30
CA SER A 361 -28.16 -1.23 -12.86
C SER A 361 -26.81 -1.26 -12.13
N PRO A 362 -26.58 -0.40 -11.11
CA PRO A 362 -25.34 -0.34 -10.35
C PRO A 362 -24.97 -1.58 -9.53
N TRP A 363 -25.93 -2.47 -9.22
CA TRP A 363 -25.65 -3.66 -8.40
C TRP A 363 -24.64 -4.61 -9.07
N SER A 364 -24.57 -4.59 -10.40
CA SER A 364 -23.68 -5.47 -11.15
C SER A 364 -22.21 -5.11 -10.91
N LEU A 365 -21.89 -3.82 -10.92
CA LEU A 365 -20.58 -3.29 -10.54
C LEU A 365 -20.29 -3.49 -9.05
N LEU A 366 -21.31 -3.42 -8.19
CA LEU A 366 -21.14 -3.77 -6.78
C LEU A 366 -20.67 -5.21 -6.62
N VAL A 367 -21.32 -6.19 -7.28
CA VAL A 367 -20.90 -7.61 -7.21
C VAL A 367 -19.46 -7.79 -7.70
N VAL A 368 -19.11 -7.19 -8.84
CA VAL A 368 -17.74 -7.20 -9.38
C VAL A 368 -16.74 -6.69 -8.35
N THR A 369 -17.00 -5.52 -7.77
CA THR A 369 -16.07 -4.91 -6.79
C THR A 369 -15.99 -5.69 -5.48
N LEU A 370 -17.06 -6.33 -5.02
CA LEU A 370 -17.07 -7.18 -3.83
C LEU A 370 -16.17 -8.42 -4.04
N VAL A 371 -16.28 -9.08 -5.19
CA VAL A 371 -15.47 -10.28 -5.49
C VAL A 371 -14.00 -9.92 -5.63
N CYS A 372 -13.69 -8.84 -6.36
CA CYS A 372 -12.30 -8.37 -6.48
C CYS A 372 -11.69 -7.97 -5.13
N ASN A 373 -12.39 -7.17 -4.33
CA ASN A 373 -11.85 -6.72 -3.04
C ASN A 373 -11.77 -7.84 -2.00
N SER A 374 -12.62 -8.88 -2.11
CA SER A 374 -12.40 -10.13 -1.38
C SER A 374 -11.01 -10.69 -1.69
N GLY A 375 -10.67 -10.81 -2.98
CA GLY A 375 -9.36 -11.30 -3.40
C GLY A 375 -8.18 -10.40 -2.96
N VAL A 376 -8.34 -9.07 -3.01
CA VAL A 376 -7.35 -8.11 -2.49
C VAL A 376 -7.12 -8.33 -0.99
N GLY A 377 -8.17 -8.57 -0.21
CA GLY A 377 -8.07 -8.85 1.23
C GLY A 377 -7.22 -10.08 1.54
N PHE A 378 -7.40 -11.17 0.78
CA PHE A 378 -6.56 -12.37 0.88
C PHE A 378 -5.10 -12.07 0.52
N ALA A 379 -4.88 -11.38 -0.60
CA ALA A 379 -3.54 -11.08 -1.09
C ALA A 379 -2.77 -10.18 -0.12
N TYR A 380 -3.40 -9.12 0.39
CA TYR A 380 -2.76 -8.13 1.27
C TYR A 380 -2.40 -8.71 2.64
N GLY A 381 -3.13 -9.70 3.14
CA GLY A 381 -2.72 -10.44 4.34
C GLY A 381 -1.58 -11.43 4.07
N ALA A 382 -1.57 -12.05 2.89
CA ALA A 382 -0.63 -13.11 2.55
C ALA A 382 0.76 -12.61 2.13
N MET A 383 0.85 -11.51 1.39
CA MET A 383 2.13 -10.98 0.88
C MET A 383 3.11 -10.61 2.01
N PRO A 384 2.72 -9.84 3.05
CA PRO A 384 3.64 -9.55 4.14
C PRO A 384 4.05 -10.80 4.92
N ALA A 385 3.15 -11.77 5.08
CA ALA A 385 3.47 -13.05 5.74
C ALA A 385 4.51 -13.86 4.93
N LEU A 386 4.41 -13.89 3.60
CA LEU A 386 5.39 -14.52 2.70
C LEU A 386 6.75 -13.85 2.77
N ILE A 387 6.78 -12.50 2.79
CA ILE A 387 8.01 -11.72 2.93
C ILE A 387 8.67 -12.01 4.27
N MET A 388 7.93 -11.90 5.38
CA MET A 388 8.46 -12.10 6.72
C MET A 388 8.95 -13.53 6.96
N GLY A 389 8.33 -14.52 6.33
CA GLY A 389 8.80 -15.91 6.37
C GLY A 389 10.12 -16.15 5.62
N ALA A 390 10.53 -15.24 4.72
CA ALA A 390 11.72 -15.39 3.87
C ALA A 390 12.90 -14.49 4.28
N VAL A 391 12.66 -13.49 5.14
CA VAL A 391 13.66 -12.48 5.54
C VAL A 391 14.04 -12.57 7.02
N PRO A 392 15.31 -12.27 7.36
CA PRO A 392 15.75 -12.15 8.76
C PRO A 392 14.88 -11.16 9.57
N GLN A 393 14.80 -11.34 10.89
CA GLN A 393 14.03 -10.41 11.74
C GLN A 393 14.55 -8.97 11.66
N SER A 394 15.86 -8.79 11.48
CA SER A 394 16.55 -7.49 11.35
C SER A 394 16.24 -6.72 10.06
N GLU A 395 15.55 -7.33 9.09
CA GLU A 395 15.26 -6.71 7.78
C GLU A 395 13.75 -6.68 7.48
N THR A 396 12.94 -6.90 8.51
CA THR A 396 11.49 -7.04 8.36
C THR A 396 10.86 -5.74 7.87
N ALA A 397 11.26 -4.59 8.41
CA ALA A 397 10.68 -3.31 8.03
C ALA A 397 11.14 -2.86 6.64
N SER A 398 12.42 -3.03 6.30
CA SER A 398 12.94 -2.75 4.95
C SER A 398 12.25 -3.62 3.90
N ALA A 399 12.20 -4.95 4.09
CA ALA A 399 11.60 -5.87 3.12
C ALA A 399 10.10 -5.64 2.91
N ASN A 400 9.35 -5.37 3.98
CA ASN A 400 7.91 -5.10 3.89
C ASN A 400 7.62 -3.72 3.27
N SER A 401 8.47 -2.72 3.56
CA SER A 401 8.37 -1.39 2.93
C SER A 401 8.70 -1.46 1.43
N PHE A 402 9.70 -2.27 1.06
CA PHE A 402 10.00 -2.56 -0.34
C PHE A 402 8.82 -3.27 -1.04
N ASN A 403 8.17 -4.22 -0.36
CA ASN A 403 6.96 -4.87 -0.88
C ASN A 403 5.82 -3.87 -1.14
N ALA A 404 5.59 -2.92 -0.21
CA ALA A 404 4.61 -1.84 -0.41
C ALA A 404 5.00 -0.91 -1.58
N LEU A 405 6.30 -0.66 -1.78
CA LEU A 405 6.81 0.06 -2.94
C LEU A 405 6.51 -0.69 -4.25
N MET A 406 6.76 -2.00 -4.31
CA MET A 406 6.45 -2.83 -5.49
C MET A 406 4.96 -2.76 -5.85
N ARG A 407 4.09 -2.78 -4.84
CA ARG A 407 2.65 -2.59 -5.04
C ARG A 407 2.31 -1.21 -5.64
N SER A 408 2.97 -0.16 -5.17
CA SER A 408 2.78 1.23 -5.67
C SER A 408 3.29 1.42 -7.10
N ILE A 409 4.34 0.68 -7.48
CA ILE A 409 4.78 0.60 -8.88
C ILE A 409 3.66 -0.03 -9.73
N GLY A 410 3.05 -1.12 -9.24
CA GLY A 410 1.88 -1.75 -9.87
C GLY A 410 0.70 -0.80 -10.08
N THR A 411 0.33 -0.03 -9.05
CA THR A 411 -0.76 0.96 -9.17
C THR A 411 -0.45 2.04 -10.22
N SER A 412 0.80 2.46 -10.31
CA SER A 412 1.24 3.48 -11.27
C SER A 412 1.20 2.95 -12.71
N PHE A 413 1.67 1.72 -12.93
CA PHE A 413 1.53 1.08 -14.24
C PHE A 413 0.07 0.88 -14.64
N ALA A 414 -0.82 0.54 -13.70
CA ALA A 414 -2.26 0.47 -13.98
C ALA A 414 -2.80 1.83 -14.43
N ALA A 415 -2.41 2.92 -13.77
CA ALA A 415 -2.80 4.27 -14.19
C ALA A 415 -2.41 4.58 -15.64
N ALA A 416 -1.16 4.28 -16.03
CA ALA A 416 -0.70 4.48 -17.40
C ALA A 416 -1.45 3.61 -18.40
N VAL A 417 -1.49 2.29 -18.18
CA VAL A 417 -2.04 1.33 -19.15
C VAL A 417 -3.54 1.54 -19.32
N ILE A 418 -4.29 1.62 -18.22
CA ILE A 418 -5.74 1.82 -18.27
C ILE A 418 -6.08 3.21 -18.80
N GLY A 419 -5.32 4.25 -18.41
CA GLY A 419 -5.49 5.59 -18.94
C GLY A 419 -5.33 5.66 -20.45
N VAL A 420 -4.30 5.01 -21.01
CA VAL A 420 -4.08 4.94 -22.48
C VAL A 420 -5.20 4.18 -23.17
N VAL A 421 -5.66 3.05 -22.61
CA VAL A 421 -6.77 2.28 -23.18
C VAL A 421 -8.04 3.13 -23.25
N LEU A 422 -8.44 3.77 -22.15
CA LEU A 422 -9.64 4.60 -22.09
C LEU A 422 -9.53 5.86 -22.96
N ALA A 423 -8.33 6.44 -23.11
CA ALA A 423 -8.10 7.62 -23.95
C ALA A 423 -8.06 7.30 -25.45
N ARG A 424 -7.70 6.06 -25.83
CA ARG A 424 -7.65 5.61 -27.23
C ARG A 424 -8.95 4.99 -27.71
N MET A 425 -9.70 4.39 -26.80
CA MET A 425 -10.99 3.76 -27.09
C MET A 425 -12.10 4.68 -26.61
N THR A 426 -12.38 5.73 -27.39
CA THR A 426 -13.40 6.73 -27.08
C THR A 426 -14.55 6.68 -28.08
N THR A 427 -15.73 7.10 -27.65
CA THR A 427 -16.88 7.44 -28.49
C THR A 427 -17.16 8.93 -28.41
N ASP A 428 -17.72 9.50 -29.48
CA ASP A 428 -18.13 10.91 -29.48
C ASP A 428 -19.51 11.03 -28.84
N PHE A 429 -19.61 11.86 -27.80
CA PHE A 429 -20.85 12.14 -27.10
C PHE A 429 -21.13 13.66 -27.13
N GLY A 430 -21.82 14.10 -28.18
CA GLY A 430 -22.17 15.51 -28.36
C GLY A 430 -20.97 16.42 -28.60
N GLY A 431 -19.94 15.94 -29.30
CA GLY A 431 -18.70 16.68 -29.58
C GLY A 431 -17.62 16.53 -28.51
N PHE A 432 -17.87 15.73 -27.46
CA PHE A 432 -16.91 15.44 -26.40
C PHE A 432 -16.48 13.96 -26.45
N PRO A 433 -15.17 13.67 -26.52
CA PRO A 433 -14.68 12.29 -26.48
C PRO A 433 -14.84 11.72 -25.06
N LEU A 434 -15.63 10.66 -24.92
CA LEU A 434 -15.78 9.87 -23.69
C LEU A 434 -15.25 8.46 -23.91
N PRO A 435 -14.68 7.78 -22.90
CA PRO A 435 -14.26 6.38 -23.04
C PRO A 435 -15.45 5.49 -23.47
N SER A 436 -15.27 4.62 -24.45
CA SER A 436 -16.34 3.75 -24.96
C SER A 436 -16.60 2.56 -24.03
N GLU A 437 -17.76 1.92 -24.16
CA GLU A 437 -18.06 0.67 -23.45
C GLU A 437 -17.00 -0.41 -23.71
N ASP A 438 -16.56 -0.56 -24.97
CA ASP A 438 -15.48 -1.46 -25.33
C ASP A 438 -14.15 -1.10 -24.66
N GLY A 439 -13.88 0.20 -24.46
CA GLY A 439 -12.73 0.67 -23.70
C GLY A 439 -12.77 0.21 -22.24
N PHE A 440 -13.95 0.33 -21.60
CA PHE A 440 -14.16 -0.19 -20.24
C PHE A 440 -14.06 -1.71 -20.17
N ARG A 441 -14.67 -2.44 -21.11
CA ARG A 441 -14.56 -3.90 -21.19
C ARG A 441 -13.11 -4.36 -21.39
N ALA A 442 -12.36 -3.70 -22.27
CA ALA A 442 -10.94 -3.98 -22.48
C ALA A 442 -10.12 -3.73 -21.21
N ALA A 443 -10.34 -2.61 -20.52
CA ALA A 443 -9.69 -2.29 -19.26
C ALA A 443 -9.93 -3.37 -18.18
N MET A 444 -11.17 -3.87 -18.07
CA MET A 444 -11.51 -4.94 -17.13
C MET A 444 -10.92 -6.30 -17.53
N LEU A 445 -10.87 -6.62 -18.82
CA LEU A 445 -10.20 -7.84 -19.33
C LEU A 445 -8.69 -7.81 -19.07
N ILE A 446 -8.04 -6.65 -19.20
CA ILE A 446 -6.64 -6.48 -18.80
C ILE A 446 -6.49 -6.76 -17.30
N GLY A 447 -7.37 -6.22 -16.46
CA GLY A 447 -7.41 -6.53 -15.02
C GLY A 447 -7.56 -8.03 -14.73
N CYS A 448 -8.43 -8.72 -15.47
CA CYS A 448 -8.60 -10.18 -15.40
C CYS A 448 -7.31 -10.93 -15.73
N GLY A 449 -6.69 -10.61 -16.87
CA GLY A 449 -5.43 -11.21 -17.31
C GLY A 449 -4.29 -10.99 -16.29
N VAL A 450 -4.19 -9.79 -15.74
CA VAL A 450 -3.21 -9.47 -14.69
C VAL A 450 -3.49 -10.24 -13.39
N GLY A 451 -4.76 -10.40 -13.00
CA GLY A 451 -5.16 -11.24 -11.87
C GLY A 451 -4.77 -12.71 -12.07
N LEU A 452 -5.00 -13.27 -13.26
CA LEU A 452 -4.57 -14.63 -13.62
C LEU A 452 -3.05 -14.76 -13.58
N ALA A 453 -2.32 -13.80 -14.14
CA ALA A 453 -0.86 -13.76 -14.07
C ALA A 453 -0.39 -13.72 -12.60
N ALA A 454 -1.04 -12.92 -11.75
CA ALA A 454 -0.74 -12.89 -10.32
C ALA A 454 -0.98 -14.24 -9.63
N ALA A 455 -2.02 -14.97 -10.03
CA ALA A 455 -2.30 -16.31 -9.51
C ALA A 455 -1.22 -17.32 -9.93
N VAL A 456 -0.78 -17.27 -11.20
CA VAL A 456 0.31 -18.10 -11.71
C VAL A 456 1.61 -17.80 -10.96
N VAL A 457 2.00 -16.53 -10.85
CA VAL A 457 3.20 -16.13 -10.10
C VAL A 457 3.11 -16.58 -8.64
N ALA A 458 1.97 -16.40 -7.99
CA ALA A 458 1.74 -16.87 -6.62
C ALA A 458 1.89 -18.40 -6.49
N ALA A 459 1.35 -19.17 -7.44
CA ALA A 459 1.47 -20.62 -7.47
C ALA A 459 2.92 -21.10 -7.68
N LEU A 460 3.76 -20.28 -8.31
CA LEU A 460 5.18 -20.57 -8.54
C LEU A 460 6.10 -20.13 -7.39
N ILE A 461 5.59 -19.47 -6.35
CA ILE A 461 6.40 -19.08 -5.18
C ILE A 461 7.00 -20.35 -4.53
N PRO A 462 8.34 -20.45 -4.42
CA PRO A 462 8.97 -21.55 -3.72
C PRO A 462 8.86 -21.32 -2.22
N VAL A 463 8.26 -22.26 -1.49
CA VAL A 463 8.15 -22.22 -0.03
C VAL A 463 9.03 -23.35 0.51
N ARG A 464 10.05 -23.01 1.30
CA ARG A 464 10.83 -24.04 2.01
C ARG A 464 9.94 -24.65 3.10
N PRO A 465 9.88 -26.00 3.23
CA PRO A 465 9.28 -26.63 4.39
C PRO A 465 9.96 -26.10 5.66
N ALA A 466 9.18 -25.71 6.66
CA ALA A 466 9.70 -25.30 7.95
C ALA A 466 10.58 -26.44 8.49
N THR A 467 11.89 -26.20 8.56
CA THR A 467 12.82 -27.17 9.15
C THR A 467 12.48 -27.28 10.64
N ALA A 468 12.36 -28.51 11.13
CA ALA A 468 12.01 -28.82 12.52
C ALA A 468 12.82 -27.98 13.53
N PRO A 469 12.25 -27.62 14.69
CA PRO A 469 12.95 -26.81 15.68
C PRO A 469 14.31 -27.44 15.99
N LEU A 470 15.37 -26.64 15.87
CA LEU A 470 16.70 -27.00 16.33
C LEU A 470 16.56 -27.53 17.76
N ARG A 471 16.92 -28.81 17.96
CA ARG A 471 17.00 -29.40 19.30
C ARG A 471 17.80 -28.43 20.18
N PRO A 472 17.36 -28.14 21.41
CA PRO A 472 18.16 -27.34 22.33
C PRO A 472 19.57 -27.94 22.34
N ALA A 473 20.58 -27.12 22.07
CA ALA A 473 21.96 -27.54 22.23
C ALA A 473 22.07 -28.15 23.62
N ALA A 474 22.39 -29.45 23.67
CA ALA A 474 22.57 -30.14 24.93
C ALA A 474 23.63 -29.37 25.70
N THR A 475 23.21 -28.68 26.75
CA THR A 475 24.09 -28.18 27.80
C THR A 475 24.66 -29.43 28.47
N GLY A 476 25.76 -29.94 27.92
CA GLY A 476 26.55 -30.96 28.59
C GLY A 476 27.04 -30.37 29.91
N PRO A 477 27.01 -31.13 31.03
CA PRO A 477 27.60 -30.66 32.27
C PRO A 477 29.10 -30.49 32.05
N ALA A 478 29.60 -29.28 32.29
CA ALA A 478 31.03 -29.03 32.36
C ALA A 478 31.61 -29.87 33.50
N ALA A 479 32.28 -30.96 33.15
CA ALA A 479 33.12 -31.70 34.07
C ALA A 479 34.31 -30.78 34.42
N VAL A 480 34.31 -30.29 35.66
CA VAL A 480 35.48 -29.65 36.27
C VAL A 480 36.52 -30.74 36.48
N PRO A 481 37.78 -30.59 36.01
CA PRO A 481 38.84 -31.51 36.38
C PRO A 481 39.19 -31.25 37.85
N GLU A 482 38.92 -32.23 38.70
CA GLU A 482 39.36 -32.21 40.09
C GLU A 482 40.89 -32.34 40.09
N ALA A 483 41.56 -31.27 40.51
CA ALA A 483 43.01 -31.21 40.60
C ALA A 483 43.46 -32.05 41.81
N THR A 484 44.36 -32.98 41.52
CA THR A 484 45.12 -33.80 42.45
C THR A 484 45.80 -32.94 43.52
N GLU A 485 45.38 -33.05 44.76
CA GLU A 485 46.17 -32.58 45.91
C GLU A 485 46.87 -33.78 46.56
N ALA A 486 48.16 -33.90 46.26
CA ALA A 486 49.09 -34.73 47.00
C ALA A 486 49.86 -33.83 47.97
N LYS A 487 49.72 -34.06 49.28
CA LYS A 487 50.83 -33.99 50.25
C LYS A 487 50.42 -34.41 51.67
N ALA A 488 51.15 -35.41 52.14
CA ALA A 488 51.75 -35.63 53.47
C ALA A 488 50.89 -35.45 54.73
#